data_AF-A0A4V1SPM7-F1
#
_entry.id   AF-A0A4V1SPM7-F1
#
_cell.length_a   1.000
_cell.length_b   1.000
_cell.length_c   1.000
_cell.angle_alpha   90.00
_cell.angle_beta   90.00
_cell.angle_gamma   90.00
#
_symmetry.space_group_name_H-M   'P 1'
#
loop_
_entity.id
_entity.type
_entity.pdbx_description
1 polymer ?
#
loop_
_entity_poly.entity_id
_entity_poly.type
_entity_poly.pdbx_seq_one_letter_code
_entity_poly.pdbx_strand_id
1 'polypeptide(L)'
;MKLRDVLDHDRLLLVACNDCHGKTPLDPAGFALRVGVHTDVADLTHDLNCPVCGSADIKLGSHSPIEARRPAIAVTPDART
;
A
#
# COMPACT_ATOMS: atom_id res chain seq x y z
N MET A 1 10.31 1.96 -9.00
CA MET A 1 9.41 0.78 -9.13
C MET A 1 8.31 1.22 -10.07
N LYS A 2 7.94 0.44 -11.07
CA LYS A 2 6.88 0.84 -12.01
C LYS A 2 5.50 0.42 -11.50
N LEU A 3 4.45 1.13 -11.97
CA LEU A 3 3.07 0.76 -11.68
C LEU A 3 2.73 -0.67 -12.13
N ARG A 4 3.30 -1.12 -13.25
CA ARG A 4 3.22 -2.51 -13.70
C ARG A 4 3.70 -3.49 -12.63
N ASP A 5 4.82 -3.21 -11.99
CA ASP A 5 5.40 -4.10 -10.97
C ASP A 5 4.45 -4.25 -9.77
N VAL A 6 3.72 -3.20 -9.42
CA VAL A 6 2.72 -3.23 -8.33
C VAL A 6 1.51 -4.08 -8.74
N LEU A 7 1.01 -3.88 -9.96
CA LEU A 7 -0.16 -4.58 -10.51
C LEU A 7 0.10 -6.07 -10.73
N ASP A 8 1.23 -6.43 -11.35
CA ASP A 8 1.60 -7.82 -11.66
C ASP A 8 1.79 -8.69 -10.40
N HIS A 9 1.95 -8.06 -9.23
CA HIS A 9 2.10 -8.74 -7.94
C HIS A 9 0.87 -8.58 -7.03
N ASP A 10 -0.27 -8.11 -7.56
CA ASP A 10 -1.53 -7.87 -6.82
C ASP A 10 -1.32 -7.02 -5.55
N ARG A 11 -0.42 -6.03 -5.64
CA ARG A 11 -0.11 -5.12 -4.52
C ARG A 11 -0.92 -3.83 -4.60
N LEU A 12 -1.04 -3.17 -3.47
CA LEU A 12 -1.57 -1.82 -3.35
C LEU A 12 -0.43 -0.81 -3.23
N LEU A 13 -0.66 0.41 -3.68
CA LEU A 13 0.21 1.55 -3.33
C LEU A 13 -0.06 1.93 -1.88
N LEU A 14 0.98 2.12 -1.09
CA LEU A 14 0.86 2.55 0.29
C LEU A 14 1.31 4.00 0.41
N VAL A 15 0.38 4.88 0.77
CA VAL A 15 0.69 6.27 1.16
C VAL A 15 0.93 6.30 2.66
N ALA A 16 2.16 6.56 3.08
CA ALA A 16 2.53 6.78 4.48
C ALA A 16 2.76 8.27 4.74
N CYS A 17 1.96 8.88 5.60
CA CYS A 17 2.07 10.30 5.96
C CYS A 17 3.03 10.50 7.13
N ASN A 18 3.96 11.46 7.03
CA ASN A 18 4.87 11.77 8.12
C ASN A 18 4.21 12.66 9.20
N ASP A 19 3.20 13.46 8.83
CA ASP A 19 2.51 14.37 9.77
C ASP A 19 1.48 13.67 10.65
N CYS A 20 0.55 12.92 10.06
CA CYS A 20 -0.52 12.26 10.81
C CYS A 20 -0.24 10.76 11.08
N HIS A 21 0.89 10.25 10.61
CA HIS A 21 1.29 8.84 10.70
C HIS A 21 0.31 7.83 10.08
N GLY A 22 -0.66 8.32 9.31
CA GLY A 22 -1.63 7.50 8.58
C GLY A 22 -0.96 6.69 7.48
N LYS A 23 -1.42 5.45 7.30
CA LYS A 23 -1.00 4.56 6.22
C LYS A 23 -2.23 4.15 5.42
N THR A 24 -2.36 4.66 4.21
CA THR A 24 -3.55 4.45 3.38
C THR A 24 -3.17 3.64 2.14
N PRO A 25 -3.70 2.42 1.99
CA PRO A 25 -3.55 1.66 0.77
C PRO A 25 -4.45 2.25 -0.33
N LEU A 26 -3.93 2.37 -1.54
CA LEU A 26 -4.60 2.88 -2.73
C LEU A 26 -4.47 1.86 -3.87
N ASP A 27 -5.52 1.77 -4.69
CA ASP A 27 -5.52 0.93 -5.89
C ASP A 27 -4.60 1.54 -6.98
N PRO A 28 -3.53 0.84 -7.40
CA PRO A 28 -2.65 1.30 -8.48
C PRO A 28 -3.33 1.41 -9.85
N ALA A 29 -4.44 0.68 -10.10
CA ALA A 29 -5.07 0.62 -11.42
C ALA A 29 -5.54 2.00 -11.91
N GLY A 30 -6.12 2.81 -11.01
CA GLY A 30 -6.56 4.16 -11.33
C GLY A 30 -5.41 5.09 -11.75
N PHE A 31 -4.21 4.90 -11.19
CA PHE A 31 -3.02 5.65 -11.60
C PHE A 31 -2.52 5.16 -12.95
N ALA A 32 -2.41 3.84 -13.13
CA ALA A 32 -1.93 3.23 -14.37
C ALA A 32 -2.78 3.62 -15.59
N LEU A 33 -4.09 3.74 -15.43
CA LEU A 33 -4.99 4.21 -16.50
C LEU A 33 -4.77 5.67 -16.87
N ARG A 34 -4.32 6.51 -15.94
CA ARG A 34 -4.09 7.95 -16.17
C ARG A 34 -2.70 8.26 -16.73
N VAL A 35 -1.66 7.65 -16.15
CA VAL A 35 -0.26 7.99 -16.44
C VAL A 35 0.49 6.86 -17.16
N GLY A 36 -0.14 5.71 -17.38
CA GLY A 36 0.47 4.54 -18.00
C GLY A 36 1.20 3.62 -17.01
N VAL A 37 1.20 2.32 -17.32
CA VAL A 37 1.79 1.26 -16.47
C VAL A 37 3.32 1.35 -16.32
N HIS A 38 4.00 2.09 -17.21
CA HIS A 38 5.46 2.25 -17.21
C HIS A 38 5.95 3.45 -16.37
N THR A 39 5.03 4.22 -15.78
CA THR A 39 5.37 5.35 -14.90
C THR A 39 5.99 4.86 -13.59
N ASP A 40 7.02 5.56 -13.10
CA ASP A 40 7.59 5.22 -11.80
C ASP A 40 6.65 5.66 -10.69
N VAL A 41 6.50 4.81 -9.67
CA VAL A 41 5.71 5.11 -8.48
C VAL A 41 6.27 6.36 -7.78
N ALA A 42 7.58 6.58 -7.81
CA ALA A 42 8.19 7.78 -7.23
C ALA A 42 7.71 9.07 -7.90
N ASP A 43 7.32 9.03 -9.18
CA ASP A 43 6.86 10.22 -9.90
C ASP A 43 5.48 10.67 -9.40
N LEU A 44 4.68 9.74 -8.85
CA LEU A 44 3.32 10.00 -8.34
C LEU A 44 3.30 10.82 -7.06
N THR A 45 4.41 10.94 -6.32
CA THR A 45 4.43 11.66 -5.03
C THR A 45 4.04 13.12 -5.17
N HIS A 46 4.36 13.75 -6.31
CA HIS A 46 4.09 15.17 -6.55
C HIS A 46 2.60 15.47 -6.72
N ASP A 47 1.82 14.48 -7.12
CA ASP A 47 0.38 14.61 -7.41
C ASP A 47 -0.49 14.03 -6.28
N LEU A 48 0.13 13.66 -5.15
CA LEU A 48 -0.53 12.95 -4.07
C LEU A 48 -0.40 13.67 -2.74
N ASN A 49 -1.52 13.70 -2.02
CA ASN A 49 -1.59 14.13 -0.63
C ASN A 49 -2.06 12.96 0.24
N CYS A 50 -1.76 13.04 1.53
CA CYS A 50 -2.31 12.14 2.52
C CYS A 50 -3.84 12.18 2.47
N PRO A 51 -4.53 11.05 2.22
CA PRO A 51 -5.99 11.02 2.17
C PRO A 51 -6.67 11.31 3.52
N VAL A 52 -5.91 11.27 4.61
CA VAL A 52 -6.41 11.47 5.98
C VAL A 52 -6.34 12.93 6.41
N CYS A 53 -5.19 13.59 6.24
CA CYS A 53 -4.96 14.95 6.72
C CYS A 53 -4.65 15.98 5.62
N GLY A 54 -4.53 15.56 4.35
CA GLY A 54 -4.21 16.45 3.23
C GLY A 54 -2.75 16.85 3.09
N SER A 55 -1.85 16.41 3.99
CA SER A 55 -0.42 16.75 3.90
C SER A 55 0.24 16.23 2.63
N ALA A 56 1.18 17.00 2.08
CA ALA A 56 2.06 16.57 1.00
C ALA A 56 3.31 15.81 1.49
N ASP A 57 3.59 15.81 2.80
CA ASP A 57 4.73 15.09 3.37
C ASP A 57 4.41 13.59 3.52
N ILE A 58 4.49 12.90 2.38
CA ILE A 58 4.16 11.49 2.23
C ILE A 58 5.33 10.68 1.68
N LYS A 59 5.30 9.38 1.95
CA LYS A 59 6.15 8.37 1.31
C LYS A 59 5.29 7.34 0.63
N LEU A 60 5.66 6.95 -0.59
CA LEU A 60 5.02 5.87 -1.32
C LEU A 60 5.79 4.56 -1.14
N GLY A 61 5.03 3.48 -0.99
CA GLY A 61 5.53 2.12 -0.99
C GLY A 61 4.56 1.16 -1.65
N SER A 62 4.88 -0.13 -1.62
CA SER A 62 3.96 -1.21 -2.02
C SER A 62 3.50 -1.97 -0.78
N HIS A 63 2.23 -2.33 -0.70
CA HIS A 63 1.66 -3.13 0.39
C HIS A 63 0.95 -4.37 -0.18
N SER A 64 1.22 -5.54 0.41
CA SER A 64 0.45 -6.76 0.14
C SER A 64 -0.64 -6.95 1.20
N PRO A 65 -1.94 -6.94 0.83
CA PRO A 65 -3.02 -7.25 1.75
C PRO A 65 -2.98 -8.70 2.27
N ILE A 66 -2.35 -9.60 1.52
CA ILE A 66 -2.26 -11.03 1.84
C ILE A 66 -1.28 -11.27 2.99
N GLU A 67 -0.17 -10.53 3.04
CA GLU A 67 0.84 -10.66 4.11
C GLU A 67 0.30 -10.23 5.48
N ALA A 68 -0.69 -9.33 5.52
CA ALA A 68 -1.37 -8.94 6.75
C ALA A 68 -2.26 -10.07 7.33
N ARG A 69 -2.66 -11.05 6.51
CA ARG A 69 -3.42 -12.24 6.93
C ARG A 69 -2.48 -13.40 7.29
N ARG A 70 -1.50 -13.20 8.18
CA ARG A 70 -0.94 -14.35 8.89
C ARG A 70 -2.06 -14.93 9.77
N PRO A 71 -2.50 -16.18 9.56
CA PRO A 71 -3.46 -16.79 10.47
C PRO A 71 -2.81 -16.82 11.85
N ALA A 72 -3.50 -16.26 12.85
CA ALA A 72 -3.21 -16.56 14.24
C ALA A 72 -3.32 -18.08 14.35
N ILE A 73 -2.18 -18.75 14.38
CA ILE A 73 -2.11 -20.20 14.58
C ILE A 73 -2.74 -20.40 15.95
N ALA A 74 -3.95 -20.96 15.97
CA ALA A 74 -4.70 -21.20 17.19
C ALA A 74 -3.89 -22.17 18.05
N VAL A 75 -3.20 -21.64 19.05
CA VAL A 75 -2.67 -22.45 20.15
C VAL A 75 -3.87 -22.73 21.03
N THR A 76 -4.70 -23.72 20.67
CA THR A 76 -5.58 -24.36 21.64
C THR A 76 -4.70 -25.17 22.59
N PRO A 77 -4.65 -24.85 23.89
CA PRO A 77 -4.04 -25.75 24.86
C PRO A 77 -4.87 -27.03 24.83
N ASP A 78 -4.24 -28.13 24.43
CA ASP A 78 -4.81 -29.47 24.49
C ASP A 78 -5.23 -29.74 25.94
N ALA A 79 -6.53 -29.91 26.16
CA ALA A 79 -7.08 -30.32 27.43
C ALA A 79 -6.78 -31.82 27.62
N ARG A 80 -5.68 -32.13 28.32
CA ARG A 80 -5.33 -33.44 28.90
C ARG A 80 -4.19 -33.21 29.90
N THR A 81 -4.22 -33.65 31.15
CA THR A 81 -4.90 -34.77 31.82
C THR A 81 -5.01 -34.42 33.31
#